data_AF-A0A846C5J6-F1
#
_entry.id   AF-A0A846C5J6-F1
#
_cell.length_a   1.000
_cell.length_b   1.000
_cell.length_c   1.000
_cell.angle_alpha   90.00
_cell.angle_beta   90.00
_cell.angle_gamma   90.00
#
_symmetry.space_group_name_H-M   'P 1'
#
loop_
_entity.id
_entity.type
_entity.pdbx_description
1 polymer ?
#
loop_
_entity_poly.entity_id
_entity_poly.type
_entity_poly.pdbx_seq_one_letter_code
_entity_poly.pdbx_strand_id
1 'polypeptide(L)'
;MNKPKITKFYPCPCCGYLTLEKPPPGTYQICLVCFWEDTNNFEEWGTNDCTLRQAQQNFNRWGVCEEEWGYLVRNPTESEARLPNWKTLDEKLEIFKQQVIQAIQEAFAGVKLEDGITLIEARMIDDYMFDCYLKKEDKYERRQQQIYHNILAKNGGVYISQDLVKNLSVEELLPNNWQDTNDKLIENLSDILSFLDEKGYRFYLPAYILWTINNYETSNNTSIDSTMFSLIPSTFNLSRREFFTRKQSEAICKFLRFMSIDDNYGRYNTFESLEYWGQFCQPLDDEVE
;
A
#
# COMPACT_ATOMS: atom_id res chain seq x y z
N MET A 1 -28.95 6.50 -36.76
CA MET A 1 -27.70 6.21 -36.04
C MET A 1 -27.62 4.71 -35.86
N ASN A 2 -26.68 4.05 -36.54
CA ASN A 2 -26.53 2.60 -36.49
C ASN A 2 -26.03 2.19 -35.11
N LYS A 3 -26.81 1.35 -34.40
CA LYS A 3 -26.31 0.66 -33.20
C LYS A 3 -25.15 -0.25 -33.63
N PRO A 4 -24.00 -0.24 -32.95
CA PRO A 4 -22.93 -1.18 -33.28
C PRO A 4 -23.45 -2.61 -33.12
N LYS A 5 -23.29 -3.43 -34.17
CA LYS A 5 -23.54 -4.87 -34.10
C LYS A 5 -22.53 -5.43 -33.11
N ILE A 6 -22.99 -5.80 -31.92
CA ILE A 6 -22.18 -6.53 -30.94
C ILE A 6 -21.88 -7.90 -31.56
N THR A 7 -20.65 -8.08 -32.02
CA THR A 7 -20.12 -9.37 -32.43
C THR A 7 -19.85 -10.23 -31.19
N LYS A 8 -19.95 -11.56 -31.31
CA LYS A 8 -19.70 -12.54 -30.24
C LYS A 8 -18.20 -12.68 -29.92
N PHE A 9 -17.47 -11.57 -29.84
CA PHE A 9 -16.05 -11.56 -29.47
C PHE A 9 -15.86 -10.95 -28.09
N TYR A 10 -14.80 -11.38 -27.40
CA TYR A 10 -14.40 -10.96 -26.07
C TYR A 10 -13.13 -10.10 -26.16
N PRO A 11 -12.93 -9.17 -25.21
CA PRO A 11 -11.80 -8.25 -25.23
C PRO A 11 -10.50 -9.02 -24.99
N CYS A 12 -9.48 -8.78 -25.81
CA CYS A 12 -8.13 -9.25 -25.53
C CYS A 12 -7.64 -8.65 -24.20
N PRO A 13 -7.06 -9.45 -23.28
CA PRO A 13 -6.57 -8.95 -22.00
C PRO A 13 -5.38 -7.99 -22.14
N CYS A 14 -4.66 -8.00 -23.28
CA CYS A 14 -3.55 -7.08 -23.54
C CYS A 14 -4.02 -5.72 -24.11
N CYS A 15 -4.88 -5.71 -25.13
CA CYS A 15 -5.20 -4.48 -25.86
C CYS A 15 -6.65 -4.00 -25.70
N GLY A 16 -7.55 -4.83 -25.18
CA GLY A 16 -8.97 -4.49 -24.95
C GLY A 16 -9.85 -4.46 -26.21
N TYR A 17 -9.31 -4.80 -27.39
CA TYR A 17 -10.09 -4.97 -28.61
C TYR A 17 -10.83 -6.32 -28.61
N LEU A 18 -12.05 -6.34 -29.14
CA LEU A 18 -12.91 -7.53 -29.17
C LEU A 18 -12.45 -8.53 -30.24
N THR A 19 -11.39 -9.30 -29.98
CA THR A 19 -10.76 -10.22 -30.94
C THR A 19 -10.87 -11.70 -30.60
N LEU A 20 -11.26 -12.05 -29.36
CA LEU A 20 -11.26 -13.45 -28.89
C LEU A 20 -12.63 -14.09 -29.07
N GLU A 21 -12.70 -15.34 -29.52
CA GLU A 21 -13.95 -16.06 -29.78
C GLU A 21 -14.61 -16.59 -28.49
N LYS A 22 -13.80 -16.76 -27.44
CA LYS A 22 -14.22 -17.25 -26.13
C LYS A 22 -13.82 -16.25 -25.03
N PRO A 23 -14.45 -16.30 -23.85
CA PRO A 23 -14.03 -15.49 -22.72
C PRO A 23 -12.59 -15.83 -22.33
N PRO A 24 -11.67 -14.85 -22.22
CA PRO A 24 -10.38 -15.04 -21.58
C PRO A 24 -10.54 -15.21 -20.05
N PRO A 25 -9.51 -15.71 -19.33
CA PRO A 25 -8.23 -16.20 -19.88
C PRO A 25 -8.29 -17.61 -20.48
N GLY A 26 -7.19 -18.01 -21.12
CA GLY A 26 -6.95 -19.40 -21.49
C GLY A 26 -7.58 -19.86 -22.80
N THR A 27 -7.86 -18.94 -23.72
CA THR A 27 -8.40 -19.31 -25.03
C THR A 27 -7.35 -19.86 -25.97
N TYR A 28 -6.06 -19.63 -25.69
CA TYR A 28 -4.90 -19.93 -26.54
C TYR A 28 -5.00 -19.28 -27.93
N GLN A 29 -5.78 -18.20 -28.04
CA GLN A 29 -5.93 -17.45 -29.29
C GLN A 29 -4.93 -16.29 -29.32
N ILE A 30 -4.32 -16.09 -30.49
CA ILE A 30 -3.45 -14.94 -30.75
C ILE A 30 -4.32 -13.76 -31.21
N CYS A 31 -4.20 -12.63 -30.51
CA CYS A 31 -4.86 -11.39 -30.89
C CYS A 31 -4.19 -10.78 -32.12
N LEU A 32 -4.88 -10.68 -33.26
CA LEU A 32 -4.30 -10.09 -34.49
C LEU A 32 -4.03 -8.58 -34.41
N VAL A 33 -4.51 -7.90 -33.36
CA VAL A 33 -4.31 -6.46 -33.15
C VAL A 33 -3.03 -6.17 -32.37
N CYS A 34 -2.69 -7.00 -31.39
CA CYS A 34 -1.52 -6.77 -30.53
C CYS A 34 -0.53 -7.93 -30.49
N PHE A 35 -0.85 -9.06 -31.10
CA PHE A 35 -0.09 -10.31 -31.11
C PHE A 35 0.00 -11.08 -29.79
N TRP A 36 -0.69 -10.66 -28.73
CA TRP A 36 -0.77 -11.39 -27.47
C TRP A 36 -1.48 -12.75 -27.64
N GLU A 37 -0.85 -13.84 -27.21
CA GLU A 37 -1.52 -15.13 -27.03
C GLU A 37 -2.20 -15.19 -25.66
N ASP A 38 -3.51 -15.43 -25.65
CA ASP A 38 -4.30 -15.53 -24.42
C ASP A 38 -4.09 -16.87 -23.70
N THR A 39 -3.08 -16.93 -22.83
CA THR A 39 -2.75 -18.10 -22.01
C THR A 39 -3.37 -18.01 -20.60
N ASN A 40 -3.29 -19.10 -19.83
CA ASN A 40 -3.71 -19.13 -18.41
C ASN A 40 -2.64 -18.61 -17.44
N ASN A 41 -1.41 -18.34 -17.91
CA ASN A 41 -0.29 -17.97 -17.05
C ASN A 41 0.06 -16.51 -17.31
N PHE A 42 -0.45 -15.62 -16.45
CA PHE A 42 -0.15 -14.19 -16.51
C PHE A 42 1.23 -13.80 -15.95
N GLU A 43 1.83 -14.70 -15.15
CA GLU A 43 3.03 -14.46 -14.32
C GLU A 43 4.27 -15.28 -14.74
N GLU A 44 4.13 -16.29 -15.61
CA GLU A 44 5.25 -17.11 -16.08
C GLU A 44 5.51 -16.94 -17.58
N TRP A 45 6.78 -17.05 -17.98
CA TRP A 45 7.26 -17.12 -19.36
C TRP A 45 6.60 -18.30 -20.09
N GLY A 46 5.39 -18.07 -20.61
CA GLY A 46 4.65 -19.00 -21.46
C GLY A 46 5.14 -18.94 -22.90
N THR A 47 4.24 -19.02 -23.87
CA THR A 47 4.57 -18.77 -25.29
C THR A 47 4.95 -17.31 -25.57
N ASN A 48 4.47 -16.37 -24.74
CA ASN A 48 4.83 -14.96 -24.81
C ASN A 48 6.13 -14.73 -24.04
N ASP A 49 7.07 -13.96 -24.59
CA ASP A 49 8.33 -13.60 -23.93
C ASP A 49 8.16 -12.39 -22.97
N CYS A 50 6.91 -12.05 -22.62
CA CYS A 50 6.58 -10.99 -21.68
C CYS A 50 5.34 -11.31 -20.83
N THR A 51 5.25 -10.68 -19.64
CA THR A 51 4.07 -10.77 -18.77
C THR A 51 2.90 -9.98 -19.36
N LEU A 52 1.66 -10.25 -18.92
CA LEU A 52 0.49 -9.49 -19.39
C LEU A 52 0.63 -7.98 -19.10
N ARG A 53 1.12 -7.63 -17.92
CA ARG A 53 1.38 -6.24 -17.53
C ARG A 53 2.37 -5.58 -18.51
N GLN A 54 3.47 -6.26 -18.82
CA GLN A 54 4.46 -5.77 -19.79
C GLN A 54 3.87 -5.67 -21.20
N ALA A 55 3.07 -6.64 -21.64
CA ALA A 55 2.38 -6.62 -22.92
C ALA A 55 1.43 -5.43 -23.06
N GLN A 56 0.65 -5.10 -22.01
CA GLN A 56 -0.23 -3.93 -21.99
C GLN A 56 0.57 -2.62 -22.12
N GLN A 57 1.69 -2.51 -21.41
CA GLN A 57 2.60 -1.35 -21.49
C GLN A 57 3.22 -1.22 -22.89
N ASN A 58 3.68 -2.34 -23.45
CA ASN A 58 4.24 -2.41 -24.80
C ASN A 58 3.19 -2.03 -25.84
N PHE A 59 1.96 -2.52 -25.73
CA PHE A 59 0.88 -2.17 -26.66
C PHE A 59 0.56 -0.67 -26.61
N ASN A 60 0.50 -0.08 -25.41
CA ASN A 60 0.29 1.35 -25.26
C ASN A 60 1.44 2.19 -25.87
N ARG A 61 2.66 1.65 -25.89
CA ARG A 61 3.85 2.32 -26.42
C ARG A 61 4.06 2.13 -27.92
N TRP A 62 3.82 0.93 -28.43
CA TRP A 62 4.23 0.47 -29.76
C TRP A 62 3.09 -0.11 -30.61
N GLY A 63 1.91 -0.36 -30.03
CA GLY A 63 0.79 -1.01 -30.71
C GLY A 63 0.93 -2.52 -30.87
N VAL A 64 1.89 -3.15 -30.19
CA VAL A 64 2.14 -4.60 -30.18
C VAL A 64 2.59 -5.04 -28.78
N CYS A 65 2.29 -6.29 -28.39
CA CYS A 65 2.63 -6.84 -27.08
C CYS A 65 4.14 -7.03 -26.89
N GLU A 66 4.89 -7.28 -27.96
CA GLU A 66 6.35 -7.34 -27.97
C GLU A 66 6.85 -6.66 -29.26
N GLU A 67 7.82 -5.76 -29.13
CA GLU A 67 8.24 -4.85 -30.21
C GLU A 67 8.62 -5.58 -31.51
N GLU A 68 9.24 -6.75 -31.38
CA GLU A 68 9.73 -7.54 -32.51
C GLU A 68 8.62 -8.10 -33.41
N TRP A 69 7.41 -8.32 -32.90
CA TRP A 69 6.29 -8.87 -33.67
C TRP A 69 5.45 -7.81 -34.39
N GLY A 70 5.92 -6.55 -34.42
CA GLY A 70 5.19 -5.45 -35.05
C GLY A 70 4.81 -5.66 -36.53
N TYR A 71 5.51 -6.55 -37.23
CA TYR A 71 5.21 -6.90 -38.63
C TYR A 71 4.05 -7.92 -38.78
N LEU A 72 3.60 -8.55 -37.69
CA LEU A 72 2.52 -9.53 -37.66
C LEU A 72 1.18 -8.96 -37.18
N VAL A 73 1.16 -7.72 -36.66
CA VAL A 73 -0.07 -7.05 -36.22
C VAL A 73 -0.77 -6.31 -37.36
N ARG A 74 -2.07 -6.05 -37.16
CA ARG A 74 -2.88 -5.21 -38.04
C ARG A 74 -3.75 -4.26 -37.23
N ASN A 75 -4.24 -3.21 -37.90
CA ASN A 75 -5.29 -2.37 -37.32
C ASN A 75 -6.56 -3.18 -37.02
N PRO A 76 -7.31 -2.83 -35.95
CA PRO A 76 -8.60 -3.42 -35.65
C PRO A 76 -9.62 -3.11 -36.75
N THR A 77 -10.51 -4.06 -37.02
CA THR A 77 -11.65 -3.86 -37.91
C THR A 77 -12.78 -3.08 -37.20
N GLU A 78 -13.77 -2.58 -37.96
CA GLU A 78 -14.94 -1.91 -37.38
C GLU A 78 -15.73 -2.80 -36.38
N SER A 79 -15.70 -4.12 -36.57
CA SER A 79 -16.32 -5.09 -35.67
C SER A 79 -15.51 -5.39 -34.41
N GLU A 80 -14.22 -5.09 -34.41
CA GLU A 80 -13.32 -5.31 -33.27
C GLU A 80 -13.16 -4.00 -32.50
N ALA A 81 -14.25 -3.31 -32.16
CA ALA A 81 -14.16 -2.08 -31.38
C ALA A 81 -13.49 -2.35 -30.02
N ARG A 82 -12.71 -1.39 -29.51
CA ARG A 82 -12.16 -1.48 -28.14
C ARG A 82 -13.29 -1.37 -27.14
N LEU A 83 -13.28 -2.21 -26.10
CA LEU A 83 -14.31 -2.16 -25.06
C LEU A 83 -14.21 -0.80 -24.31
N PRO A 84 -15.27 0.03 -24.26
CA PRO A 84 -15.15 1.43 -23.80
C PRO A 84 -14.64 1.66 -22.38
N ASN A 85 -14.82 0.69 -21.48
CA ASN A 85 -14.42 0.80 -20.06
C ASN A 85 -13.27 -0.15 -19.70
N TRP A 86 -12.63 -0.76 -20.70
CA TRP A 86 -11.47 -1.62 -20.51
C TRP A 86 -10.32 -0.83 -19.90
N LYS A 87 -9.59 -1.47 -18.98
CA LYS A 87 -8.46 -0.90 -18.26
C LYS A 87 -7.29 -1.87 -18.25
N THR A 88 -6.08 -1.35 -18.31
CA THR A 88 -4.87 -2.14 -18.05
C THR A 88 -4.83 -2.58 -16.57
N LEU A 89 -3.97 -3.54 -16.27
CA LEU A 89 -3.67 -3.95 -14.89
C LEU A 89 -3.13 -2.76 -14.08
N ASP A 90 -2.27 -1.92 -14.67
CA ASP A 90 -1.77 -0.69 -14.02
C ASP A 90 -2.89 0.29 -13.68
N GLU A 91 -3.84 0.51 -14.60
CA GLU A 91 -5.00 1.38 -14.37
C GLU A 91 -5.94 0.81 -13.31
N LYS A 92 -6.18 -0.51 -13.31
CA LYS A 92 -6.95 -1.19 -12.27
C LYS A 92 -6.27 -1.06 -10.91
N LEU A 93 -4.95 -1.30 -10.85
CA LEU A 93 -4.16 -1.23 -9.62
C LEU A 93 -4.15 0.19 -9.05
N GLU A 94 -3.99 1.22 -9.90
CA GLU A 94 -4.03 2.62 -9.47
C GLU A 94 -5.42 3.00 -8.94
N ILE A 95 -6.51 2.54 -9.58
CA ILE A 95 -7.86 2.74 -9.03
C ILE A 95 -7.99 2.10 -7.65
N PHE A 96 -7.49 0.87 -7.48
CA PHE A 96 -7.54 0.19 -6.20
C PHE A 96 -6.71 0.90 -5.13
N LYS A 97 -5.51 1.39 -5.48
CA LYS A 97 -4.66 2.24 -4.64
C LYS A 97 -5.42 3.45 -4.11
N GLN A 98 -6.11 4.18 -4.99
CA GLN A 98 -6.90 5.36 -4.60
C GLN A 98 -8.06 4.99 -3.66
N GLN A 99 -8.74 3.87 -3.90
CA GLN A 99 -9.78 3.36 -3.00
C GLN A 99 -9.24 3.01 -1.61
N VAL A 100 -8.03 2.45 -1.53
CA VAL A 100 -7.36 2.13 -0.26
C VAL A 100 -7.01 3.41 0.49
N ILE A 101 -6.39 4.38 -0.19
CA ILE A 101 -6.05 5.69 0.38
C ILE A 101 -7.30 6.36 0.97
N GLN A 102 -8.38 6.42 0.19
CA GLN A 102 -9.66 6.98 0.65
C GLN A 102 -10.21 6.23 1.86
N ALA A 103 -10.19 4.89 1.85
CA ALA A 103 -10.67 4.09 2.96
C ALA A 103 -9.89 4.36 4.26
N ILE A 104 -8.55 4.50 4.17
CA ILE A 104 -7.70 4.84 5.32
C ILE A 104 -8.03 6.26 5.82
N GLN A 105 -8.08 7.24 4.93
CA GLN A 105 -8.41 8.62 5.30
C GLN A 105 -9.77 8.70 6.01
N GLU A 106 -10.81 8.06 5.47
CA GLU A 106 -12.15 8.08 6.05
C GLU A 106 -12.26 7.29 7.37
N ALA A 107 -11.55 6.16 7.50
CA ALA A 107 -11.60 5.34 8.71
C ALA A 107 -10.84 5.98 9.89
N PHE A 108 -9.87 6.85 9.59
CA PHE A 108 -9.02 7.50 10.58
C PHE A 108 -9.23 9.02 10.72
N ALA A 109 -10.09 9.66 9.90
CA ALA A 109 -10.26 11.12 9.85
C ALA A 109 -10.41 11.82 11.22
N GLY A 110 -11.16 11.22 12.14
CA GLY A 110 -11.44 11.79 13.47
C GLY A 110 -10.54 11.28 14.60
N VAL A 111 -9.53 10.46 14.32
CA VAL A 111 -8.66 9.89 15.34
C VAL A 111 -7.80 10.99 15.96
N LYS A 112 -7.80 11.04 17.29
CA LYS A 112 -6.96 11.91 18.11
C LYS A 112 -6.00 11.08 18.93
N LEU A 113 -4.83 11.65 19.22
CA LEU A 113 -3.83 10.98 20.04
C LEU A 113 -4.32 10.77 21.49
N GLU A 114 -5.15 11.69 21.99
CA GLU A 114 -5.63 11.71 23.38
C GLU A 114 -4.45 11.73 24.37
N ASP A 115 -4.40 10.79 25.31
CA ASP A 115 -3.28 10.55 26.23
C ASP A 115 -2.30 9.47 25.71
N GLY A 116 -2.40 9.11 24.43
CA GLY A 116 -1.52 8.17 23.75
C GLY A 116 -0.08 8.67 23.61
N ILE A 117 0.84 7.72 23.41
CA ILE A 117 2.27 7.98 23.30
C ILE A 117 2.62 8.53 21.90
N THR A 118 3.40 9.61 21.85
CA THR A 118 3.93 10.20 20.59
C THR A 118 5.08 9.36 20.01
N LEU A 119 5.40 9.53 18.72
CA LEU A 119 6.58 8.86 18.13
C LEU A 119 7.89 9.22 18.86
N ILE A 120 8.02 10.48 19.28
CA ILE A 120 9.19 10.96 20.03
C ILE A 120 9.24 10.33 21.43
N GLU A 121 8.10 10.26 22.13
CA GLU A 121 8.03 9.58 23.43
C GLU A 121 8.29 8.07 23.31
N ALA A 122 7.82 7.43 22.25
CA ALA A 122 8.08 6.02 21.98
C ALA A 122 9.56 5.79 21.70
N ARG A 123 10.20 6.69 20.92
CA ARG A 123 11.65 6.64 20.69
C ARG A 123 12.46 6.84 21.96
N MET A 124 12.01 7.76 22.80
CA MET A 124 12.58 7.90 24.12
C MET A 124 12.40 6.60 24.92
N ILE A 125 11.23 5.98 24.95
CA ILE A 125 11.05 4.70 25.66
C ILE A 125 12.01 3.64 25.15
N ASP A 126 12.15 3.47 23.83
CA ASP A 126 13.09 2.52 23.23
C ASP A 126 14.55 2.82 23.64
N ASP A 127 15.00 4.07 23.50
CA ASP A 127 16.34 4.51 23.89
C ASP A 127 16.57 4.38 25.43
N TYR A 128 15.55 4.68 26.25
CA TYR A 128 15.58 4.69 27.72
C TYR A 128 15.20 3.36 28.36
N MET A 129 14.81 2.33 27.59
CA MET A 129 14.72 0.96 28.10
C MET A 129 16.08 0.41 28.56
N PHE A 130 17.13 1.22 28.51
CA PHE A 130 18.37 1.00 29.22
C PHE A 130 18.42 1.50 30.69
N ASP A 131 17.50 2.33 31.23
CA ASP A 131 17.75 2.90 32.57
C ASP A 131 16.63 3.25 33.59
N CYS A 132 15.30 3.16 33.36
CA CYS A 132 14.38 3.33 34.52
C CYS A 132 12.94 2.80 34.44
N TYR A 133 12.53 2.16 35.53
CA TYR A 133 11.15 1.94 35.96
C TYR A 133 10.44 3.28 36.22
N LEU A 134 9.46 3.66 35.40
CA LEU A 134 8.55 4.79 35.68
C LEU A 134 7.13 4.30 35.93
N LYS A 135 6.54 4.73 37.05
CA LYS A 135 5.20 4.33 37.50
C LYS A 135 4.11 5.14 36.77
N LYS A 136 3.00 4.47 36.46
CA LYS A 136 1.81 4.92 35.69
C LYS A 136 1.12 6.23 36.12
N GLU A 137 1.56 6.91 37.18
CA GLU A 137 0.74 7.91 37.89
C GLU A 137 1.08 9.38 37.61
N ASP A 138 2.17 9.71 36.90
CA ASP A 138 2.53 11.11 36.60
C ASP A 138 2.14 11.50 35.15
N LYS A 139 1.00 12.20 35.05
CA LYS A 139 0.30 12.62 33.83
C LYS A 139 1.08 13.60 32.94
N TYR A 140 1.06 13.31 31.62
CA TYR A 140 1.13 14.16 30.41
C TYR A 140 1.87 15.51 30.45
N GLU A 141 1.52 16.45 31.32
CA GLU A 141 2.12 17.80 31.35
C GLU A 141 3.58 17.82 31.84
N ARG A 142 3.92 17.02 32.87
CA ARG A 142 5.33 16.85 33.26
C ARG A 142 6.12 16.12 32.18
N ARG A 143 5.49 15.17 31.48
CA ARG A 143 6.11 14.41 30.39
C ARG A 143 6.48 15.34 29.24
N GLN A 144 5.56 16.18 28.79
CA GLN A 144 5.81 17.18 27.75
C GLN A 144 6.87 18.21 28.19
N GLN A 145 6.83 18.72 29.42
CA GLN A 145 7.83 19.66 29.93
C GLN A 145 9.22 19.02 30.10
N GLN A 146 9.31 17.79 30.58
CA GLN A 146 10.59 17.07 30.75
C GLN A 146 11.19 16.68 29.40
N ILE A 147 10.36 16.27 28.44
CA ILE A 147 10.77 15.96 27.07
C ILE A 147 11.24 17.22 26.37
N TYR A 148 10.47 18.31 26.45
CA TYR A 148 10.85 19.61 25.90
C TYR A 148 12.15 20.13 26.55
N HIS A 149 12.29 20.02 27.87
CA HIS A 149 13.52 20.38 28.57
C HIS A 149 14.71 19.47 28.20
N ASN A 150 14.53 18.16 28.05
CA ASN A 150 15.60 17.22 27.69
C ASN A 150 16.03 17.36 26.23
N ILE A 151 15.09 17.64 25.32
CA ILE A 151 15.35 17.99 23.91
C ILE A 151 16.18 19.28 23.83
N LEU A 152 15.83 20.30 24.61
CA LEU A 152 16.56 21.58 24.62
C LEU A 152 17.88 21.54 25.40
N ALA A 153 18.02 20.68 26.40
CA ALA A 153 19.16 20.69 27.33
C ALA A 153 20.50 20.21 26.74
N LYS A 154 20.53 19.69 25.50
CA LYS A 154 21.78 19.27 24.80
C LYS A 154 22.74 18.38 25.61
N ASN A 155 22.27 17.72 26.68
CA ASN A 155 23.10 16.86 27.52
C ASN A 155 22.81 15.39 27.21
N GLY A 156 23.24 14.96 26.02
CA GLY A 156 23.77 13.62 25.73
C GLY A 156 23.03 12.37 26.22
N GLY A 157 21.70 12.29 26.11
CA GLY A 157 20.97 11.11 26.63
C GLY A 157 19.82 10.57 25.78
N VAL A 158 19.48 11.16 24.63
CA VAL A 158 18.43 10.62 23.73
C VAL A 158 19.06 10.42 22.36
N TYR A 159 19.06 9.19 21.87
CA TYR A 159 19.61 8.79 20.59
C TYR A 159 18.54 8.85 19.49
N ILE A 160 17.67 9.87 19.54
CA ILE A 160 17.14 10.43 18.30
C ILE A 160 18.36 11.10 17.67
N SER A 161 18.66 10.79 16.40
CA SER A 161 19.67 11.53 15.64
C SER A 161 19.50 13.00 15.98
N GLN A 162 20.52 13.59 16.62
CA GLN A 162 20.40 15.00 17.03
C GLN A 162 20.05 15.88 15.83
N ASP A 163 20.34 15.41 14.62
CA ASP A 163 20.05 16.09 13.36
C ASP A 163 18.57 15.99 12.97
N LEU A 164 17.82 14.95 13.35
CA LEU A 164 16.37 14.89 13.14
C LEU A 164 15.65 15.94 14.00
N VAL A 165 16.01 16.03 15.28
CA VAL A 165 15.40 16.98 16.23
C VAL A 165 15.84 18.43 15.96
N LYS A 166 17.06 18.65 15.46
CA LYS A 166 17.57 20.00 15.13
C LYS A 166 16.88 20.61 13.91
N ASN A 167 16.35 19.80 13.00
CA ASN A 167 15.87 20.25 11.68
C ASN A 167 14.34 20.27 11.55
N LEU A 168 13.60 19.94 12.62
CA LEU A 168 12.14 19.95 12.63
C LEU A 168 11.63 20.90 13.70
N SER A 169 10.55 21.60 13.39
CA SER A 169 9.77 22.39 14.35
C SER A 169 9.06 21.49 15.37
N VAL A 170 8.57 22.09 16.46
CA VAL A 170 7.83 21.36 17.50
C VAL A 170 6.55 20.74 16.92
N GLU A 171 5.89 21.45 16.02
CA GLU A 171 4.67 21.00 15.34
C GLU A 171 4.95 19.83 14.40
N GLU A 172 6.11 19.81 13.75
CA GLU A 172 6.54 18.68 12.92
C GLU A 172 6.94 17.46 13.75
N LEU A 173 7.48 17.67 14.96
CA LEU A 173 7.81 16.60 15.90
C LEU A 173 6.56 16.04 16.60
N LEU A 174 5.55 16.88 16.83
CA LEU A 174 4.36 16.59 17.62
C LEU A 174 3.10 17.02 16.86
N PRO A 175 2.68 16.24 15.84
CA PRO A 175 1.56 16.62 14.99
C PRO A 175 0.22 16.55 15.74
N ASN A 176 -0.63 17.55 15.55
CA ASN A 176 -1.97 17.61 16.16
C ASN A 176 -2.99 16.68 15.50
N ASN A 177 -2.79 16.38 14.21
CA ASN A 177 -3.54 15.39 13.47
C ASN A 177 -2.55 14.42 12.83
N TRP A 178 -2.94 13.15 12.71
CA TRP A 178 -2.04 12.15 12.15
C TRP A 178 -1.67 12.44 10.69
N GLN A 179 -2.52 13.15 9.95
CA GLN A 179 -2.26 13.60 8.58
C GLN A 179 -1.07 14.56 8.49
N ASP A 180 -0.74 15.23 9.59
CA ASP A 180 0.36 16.19 9.69
C ASP A 180 1.67 15.49 10.12
N THR A 181 1.69 14.15 10.25
CA THR A 181 2.91 13.40 10.56
C THR A 181 3.94 13.59 9.47
N ASN A 182 5.08 14.17 9.82
CA ASN A 182 6.14 14.48 8.86
C ASN A 182 6.80 13.20 8.31
N ASP A 183 6.97 13.12 6.98
CA ASP A 183 7.60 11.98 6.31
C ASP A 183 9.00 11.67 6.85
N LYS A 184 9.78 12.68 7.24
CA LYS A 184 11.11 12.47 7.84
C LYS A 184 11.02 11.75 9.19
N LEU A 185 9.94 11.94 9.96
CA LEU A 185 9.74 11.16 11.18
C LEU A 185 9.49 9.70 10.84
N ILE A 186 8.61 9.43 9.86
CA ILE A 186 8.30 8.08 9.40
C ILE A 186 9.59 7.38 8.97
N GLU A 187 10.33 8.00 8.04
CA GLU A 187 11.58 7.48 7.48
C GLU A 187 12.67 7.17 8.51
N ASN A 188 12.75 7.95 9.59
CA ASN A 188 13.82 7.84 10.59
C ASN A 188 13.39 7.08 11.86
N LEU A 189 12.09 6.84 12.05
CA LEU A 189 11.52 6.12 13.20
C LEU A 189 10.76 4.87 12.74
N SER A 190 11.37 4.10 11.83
CA SER A 190 10.75 2.89 11.27
C SER A 190 10.48 1.82 12.34
N ASP A 191 11.40 1.67 13.29
CA ASP A 191 11.36 0.66 14.36
C ASP A 191 10.37 0.97 15.48
N ILE A 192 9.79 2.18 15.50
CA ILE A 192 9.12 2.69 16.69
C ILE A 192 7.65 2.30 16.84
N LEU A 193 7.02 1.84 15.76
CA LEU A 193 5.61 1.42 15.79
C LEU A 193 5.35 0.36 16.87
N SER A 194 6.32 -0.49 17.21
CA SER A 194 6.21 -1.55 18.22
C SER A 194 6.12 -1.02 19.67
N PHE A 195 6.60 0.19 19.93
CA PHE A 195 6.67 0.83 21.25
C PHE A 195 5.52 1.77 21.55
N LEU A 196 4.67 2.06 20.56
CA LEU A 196 3.45 2.82 20.76
C LEU A 196 2.44 2.00 21.58
N ASP A 197 1.70 2.70 22.44
CA ASP A 197 0.50 2.17 23.08
C ASP A 197 -0.66 2.08 22.08
N GLU A 198 -1.83 1.59 22.51
CA GLU A 198 -2.97 1.38 21.61
C GLU A 198 -3.44 2.67 20.94
N LYS A 199 -3.40 3.78 21.67
CA LYS A 199 -3.84 5.10 21.19
C LYS A 199 -2.83 5.72 20.24
N GLY A 200 -1.54 5.74 20.63
CA GLY A 200 -0.46 6.21 19.77
C GLY A 200 -0.37 5.40 18.48
N TYR A 201 -0.46 4.08 18.56
CA TYR A 201 -0.44 3.21 17.39
C TYR A 201 -1.62 3.50 16.46
N ARG A 202 -2.84 3.61 17.01
CA ARG A 202 -4.03 3.96 16.22
C ARG A 202 -3.94 5.35 15.59
N PHE A 203 -3.25 6.29 16.24
CA PHE A 203 -3.03 7.63 15.72
C PHE A 203 -2.02 7.63 14.57
N TYR A 204 -0.82 7.05 14.73
CA TYR A 204 0.24 7.15 13.71
C TYR A 204 0.19 6.12 12.59
N LEU A 205 -0.39 4.93 12.82
CA LEU A 205 -0.48 3.88 11.80
C LEU A 205 -1.03 4.36 10.43
N PRO A 206 -2.13 5.14 10.34
CA PRO A 206 -2.62 5.60 9.03
C PRO A 206 -1.59 6.45 8.27
N ALA A 207 -0.76 7.24 8.95
CA ALA A 207 0.31 8.00 8.30
C ALA A 207 1.38 7.07 7.71
N TYR A 208 1.82 6.06 8.47
CA TYR A 208 2.77 5.05 8.01
C TYR A 208 2.22 4.22 6.83
N ILE A 209 0.93 3.87 6.86
CA ILE A 209 0.26 3.19 5.75
C ILE A 209 0.25 4.06 4.50
N LEU A 210 -0.18 5.32 4.59
CA LEU A 210 -0.22 6.20 3.42
C LEU A 210 1.18 6.50 2.87
N TRP A 211 2.16 6.70 3.75
CA TRP A 211 3.55 6.86 3.36
C TRP A 211 4.06 5.60 2.65
N THR A 212 3.73 4.40 3.15
CA THR A 212 4.08 3.13 2.49
C THR A 212 3.48 3.04 1.09
N ILE A 213 2.17 3.28 0.93
CA ILE A 213 1.48 3.23 -0.38
C ILE A 213 2.11 4.19 -1.40
N ASN A 214 2.62 5.33 -0.95
CA ASN A 214 3.21 6.33 -1.83
C ASN A 214 4.68 6.06 -2.17
N ASN A 215 5.37 5.19 -1.42
CA ASN A 215 6.81 5.02 -1.53
C ASN A 215 7.27 3.58 -1.81
N TYR A 216 6.37 2.59 -1.78
CA TYR A 216 6.77 1.18 -1.87
C TYR A 216 7.49 0.80 -3.17
N GLU A 217 7.14 1.43 -4.30
CA GLU A 217 7.80 1.15 -5.59
C GLU A 217 9.17 1.83 -5.73
N THR A 218 9.40 2.93 -5.01
CA THR A 218 10.55 3.84 -5.26
C THR A 218 11.54 3.94 -4.11
N SER A 219 11.16 3.47 -2.92
CA SER A 219 11.96 3.60 -1.70
C SER A 219 12.35 2.22 -1.15
N ASN A 220 13.59 2.13 -0.65
CA ASN A 220 14.10 0.97 0.09
C ASN A 220 14.18 1.25 1.61
N ASN A 221 13.45 2.26 2.11
CA ASN A 221 13.46 2.61 3.52
C ASN A 221 12.75 1.53 4.36
N THR A 222 13.31 1.22 5.53
CA THR A 222 12.84 0.18 6.45
C THR A 222 11.44 0.42 7.00
N SER A 223 10.90 1.64 6.90
CA SER A 223 9.55 1.99 7.34
C SER A 223 8.46 1.21 6.61
N ILE A 224 8.69 0.83 5.35
CA ILE A 224 7.77 -0.01 4.59
C ILE A 224 7.62 -1.36 5.31
N ASP A 225 8.76 -2.03 5.51
CA ASP A 225 8.88 -3.33 6.16
C ASP A 225 8.31 -3.29 7.57
N SER A 226 8.71 -2.30 8.36
CA SER A 226 8.24 -2.14 9.74
C SER A 226 6.73 -1.91 9.82
N THR A 227 6.15 -1.18 8.87
CA THR A 227 4.69 -1.01 8.78
C THR A 227 4.02 -2.36 8.53
N MET A 228 4.52 -3.12 7.56
CA MET A 228 4.00 -4.46 7.25
C MET A 228 4.15 -5.42 8.44
N PHE A 229 5.33 -5.47 9.07
CA PHE A 229 5.60 -6.32 10.23
C PHE A 229 4.71 -5.96 11.44
N SER A 230 4.45 -4.67 11.66
CA SER A 230 3.59 -4.22 12.78
C SER A 230 2.15 -4.74 12.70
N LEU A 231 1.70 -5.07 11.48
CA LEU A 231 0.38 -5.60 11.19
C LEU A 231 0.30 -7.13 11.25
N ILE A 232 1.42 -7.85 11.33
CA ILE A 232 1.41 -9.30 11.47
C ILE A 232 0.82 -9.67 12.85
N PRO A 233 -0.21 -10.54 12.91
CA PRO A 233 -0.80 -10.96 14.17
C PRO A 233 0.20 -11.68 15.08
N SER A 234 0.45 -11.12 16.26
CA SER A 234 1.18 -11.78 17.34
C SER A 234 0.52 -11.53 18.71
N THR A 235 1.00 -12.19 19.75
CA THR A 235 0.57 -11.92 21.12
C THR A 235 0.98 -10.53 21.60
N PHE A 236 2.08 -9.96 21.09
CA PHE A 236 2.63 -8.67 21.50
C PHE A 236 1.85 -7.45 21.00
N ASN A 237 1.05 -7.61 19.95
CA ASN A 237 0.22 -6.54 19.36
C ASN A 237 -1.28 -6.85 19.45
N LEU A 238 -1.70 -7.80 20.31
CA LEU A 238 -3.11 -8.16 20.48
C LEU A 238 -3.97 -6.97 20.90
N SER A 239 -3.57 -6.24 21.94
CA SER A 239 -4.34 -5.08 22.45
C SER A 239 -4.51 -4.00 21.38
N ARG A 240 -3.45 -3.73 20.60
CA ARG A 240 -3.48 -2.77 19.49
C ARG A 240 -4.42 -3.21 18.37
N ARG A 241 -4.41 -4.50 17.99
CA ARG A 241 -5.33 -5.03 16.97
C ARG A 241 -6.79 -4.93 17.40
N GLU A 242 -7.09 -5.27 18.64
CA GLU A 242 -8.46 -5.23 19.18
C GLU A 242 -8.96 -3.80 19.45
N PHE A 243 -8.06 -2.81 19.48
CA PHE A 243 -8.40 -1.41 19.70
C PHE A 243 -9.00 -0.71 18.47
N PHE A 244 -8.80 -1.27 17.27
CA PHE A 244 -9.36 -0.70 16.04
C PHE A 244 -10.87 -0.88 15.98
N THR A 245 -11.55 0.14 15.49
CA THR A 245 -12.95 -0.02 15.09
C THR A 245 -13.05 -0.93 13.87
N ARG A 246 -14.22 -1.54 13.65
CA ARG A 246 -14.45 -2.37 12.46
C ARG A 246 -14.10 -1.66 11.14
N LYS A 247 -14.48 -0.38 10.97
CA LYS A 247 -14.16 0.41 9.77
C LYS A 247 -12.65 0.59 9.59
N GLN A 248 -11.90 0.71 10.67
CA GLN A 248 -10.43 0.82 10.64
C GLN A 248 -9.79 -0.51 10.25
N SER A 249 -10.25 -1.62 10.83
CA SER A 249 -9.79 -2.96 10.47
C SER A 249 -10.11 -3.30 9.01
N GLU A 250 -11.28 -2.89 8.51
CA GLU A 250 -11.67 -2.98 7.10
C GLU A 250 -10.69 -2.21 6.19
N ALA A 251 -10.31 -0.99 6.55
CA ALA A 251 -9.37 -0.19 5.77
C ALA A 251 -7.94 -0.76 5.79
N ILE A 252 -7.48 -1.27 6.94
CA ILE A 252 -6.19 -1.96 7.08
C ILE A 252 -6.17 -3.24 6.22
N CYS A 253 -7.26 -4.02 6.22
CA CYS A 253 -7.40 -5.21 5.38
C CYS A 253 -7.26 -4.88 3.89
N LYS A 254 -7.92 -3.80 3.42
CA LYS A 254 -7.78 -3.33 2.03
C LYS A 254 -6.34 -2.96 1.69
N PHE A 255 -5.64 -2.26 2.59
CA PHE A 255 -4.22 -1.94 2.41
C PHE A 255 -3.36 -3.20 2.27
N LEU A 256 -3.51 -4.17 3.18
CA LEU A 256 -2.73 -5.42 3.12
C LEU A 256 -2.96 -6.20 1.83
N ARG A 257 -4.17 -6.13 1.26
CA ARG A 257 -4.47 -6.75 -0.04
C ARG A 257 -3.90 -5.99 -1.22
N PHE A 258 -3.93 -4.66 -1.18
CA PHE A 258 -3.22 -3.86 -2.18
C PHE A 258 -1.75 -4.25 -2.21
N MET A 259 -1.11 -4.39 -1.04
CA MET A 259 0.27 -4.83 -0.92
C MET A 259 0.49 -6.31 -1.29
N SER A 260 -0.55 -7.14 -1.40
CA SER A 260 -0.42 -8.55 -1.81
C SER A 260 -0.58 -8.77 -3.31
N ILE A 261 -1.09 -7.79 -4.06
CA ILE A 261 -1.29 -7.89 -5.52
C ILE A 261 0.00 -7.52 -6.28
N ASP A 262 0.82 -6.63 -5.72
CA ASP A 262 2.04 -6.18 -6.38
C ASP A 262 3.22 -7.10 -6.05
N ASP A 263 3.48 -8.07 -6.93
CA ASP A 263 4.57 -9.06 -6.83
C ASP A 263 5.97 -8.45 -6.67
N ASN A 264 6.16 -7.16 -6.98
CA ASN A 264 7.43 -6.46 -6.70
C ASN A 264 7.80 -6.46 -5.21
N TYR A 265 6.84 -6.74 -4.32
CA TYR A 265 7.02 -6.74 -2.87
C TYR A 265 6.70 -8.09 -2.20
N GLY A 266 6.82 -9.22 -2.91
CA GLY A 266 6.72 -10.61 -2.43
C GLY A 266 7.72 -11.03 -1.32
N ARG A 267 8.26 -10.07 -0.56
CA ARG A 267 9.22 -10.26 0.53
C ARG A 267 8.59 -10.38 1.91
N TYR A 268 7.32 -10.01 2.07
CA TYR A 268 6.68 -9.90 3.39
C TYR A 268 5.52 -10.89 3.48
N ASN A 269 5.33 -11.45 4.67
CA ASN A 269 4.25 -12.37 4.99
C ASN A 269 2.86 -11.65 4.99
N THR A 270 2.48 -11.02 3.88
CA THR A 270 1.13 -10.49 3.63
C THR A 270 0.10 -11.59 3.85
N PHE A 271 0.45 -12.84 3.51
CA PHE A 271 -0.34 -14.03 3.81
C PHE A 271 -0.63 -14.21 5.32
N GLU A 272 0.38 -14.14 6.20
CA GLU A 272 0.19 -14.25 7.65
C GLU A 272 -0.65 -13.07 8.20
N SER A 273 -0.48 -11.89 7.63
CA SER A 273 -1.31 -10.74 7.98
C SER A 273 -2.78 -10.98 7.58
N LEU A 274 -3.01 -11.45 6.36
CA LEU A 274 -4.35 -11.68 5.82
C LEU A 274 -5.10 -12.83 6.51
N GLU A 275 -4.43 -13.76 7.19
CA GLU A 275 -5.10 -14.79 7.99
C GLU A 275 -6.03 -14.17 9.05
N TYR A 276 -5.56 -13.13 9.74
CA TYR A 276 -6.39 -12.40 10.71
C TYR A 276 -7.18 -11.26 10.05
N TRP A 277 -6.53 -10.41 9.27
CA TRP A 277 -7.17 -9.20 8.75
C TRP A 277 -8.23 -9.52 7.69
N GLY A 278 -8.08 -10.64 6.96
CA GLY A 278 -8.99 -11.08 5.92
C GLY A 278 -10.45 -11.22 6.36
N GLN A 279 -10.71 -11.44 7.65
CA GLN A 279 -12.07 -11.50 8.19
C GLN A 279 -12.83 -10.16 8.11
N PHE A 280 -12.11 -9.05 7.91
CA PHE A 280 -12.71 -7.71 7.86
C PHE A 280 -13.07 -7.27 6.45
N CYS A 281 -12.48 -7.82 5.39
CA CYS A 281 -12.82 -7.43 4.01
C CYS A 281 -13.31 -8.61 3.16
N GLN A 282 -14.34 -8.39 2.32
CA GLN A 282 -14.79 -9.36 1.31
C GLN A 282 -13.62 -9.77 0.43
N PRO A 283 -13.48 -11.02 -0.06
CA PRO A 283 -12.43 -11.45 -1.02
C PRO A 283 -12.24 -10.45 -2.17
N LEU A 284 -11.05 -10.41 -2.78
CA LEU A 284 -10.89 -9.61 -4.00
C LEU A 284 -11.87 -10.24 -4.99
N ASP A 285 -12.81 -9.44 -5.50
CA ASP A 285 -13.62 -9.89 -6.63
C ASP A 285 -12.65 -10.17 -7.79
N ASP A 286 -12.96 -11.15 -8.64
CA ASP A 286 -12.19 -11.55 -9.85
C ASP A 286 -11.95 -10.39 -10.86
N GLU A 287 -12.27 -9.14 -10.51
CA GLU A 287 -12.07 -7.95 -11.32
C GLU A 287 -10.62 -7.43 -11.30
N VAL A 288 -9.80 -7.86 -10.32
CA VAL A 288 -8.38 -7.46 -10.20
C VAL A 288 -7.41 -8.53 -10.73
N GLU A 289 -7.82 -9.80 -10.77
CA GLU A 289 -7.16 -10.86 -11.55
C GLU A 289 -7.36 -10.64 -13.08
#